data_AF-A0AB38SCA3-F1
#
_entry.id   AF-A0AB38SCA3-F1
#
_cell.length_a   1.000
_cell.length_b   1.000
_cell.length_c   1.000
_cell.angle_alpha   90.00
_cell.angle_beta   90.00
_cell.angle_gamma   90.00
#
_symmetry.space_group_name_H-M   'P 1'
#
loop_
_entity.id
_entity.type
_entity.pdbx_description
1 polymer ?
#
loop_
_entity_poly.entity_id
_entity_poly.type
_entity_poly.pdbx_seq_one_letter_code
_entity_poly.pdbx_strand_id
1 'polypeptide(L)'
;MLRPKARTPRRHWETLSDDQLLDTELMTDDPESLPYLVYELPAGDEEPYVEYKYDLRKSEREMFSCVHGHHQHLAGFVMRKGESRFLVGWICAKTIYGEDFEKYTADFDAAVSRQEALRRVLEIKVAIHPFVEYLNAISSSEVFRHFNRVRGQLETQMPWVFDTLPAAASMDRHIIGASLPKRLCAPSLDVRQEFSRLMADFAAAQITLAGEPEKAAKLIGAIRSKMEGLAKRTEAILDTLREVEDFFQPAALAAICKLANEHDNAKRRKYEAGLLSLSCKREREKTTITMPKGFELPSRRPLEAFRSALAGVKV
;
A
#
# COMPACT_ATOMS: atom_id res chain seq x y z
N MET A 1 26.50 -51.10 -22.80
CA MET A 1 25.44 -50.28 -22.18
C MET A 1 26.08 -49.01 -21.64
N LEU A 2 25.92 -47.89 -22.35
CA LEU A 2 26.42 -46.59 -21.89
C LEU A 2 25.49 -46.11 -20.78
N ARG A 3 26.01 -45.99 -19.56
CA ARG A 3 25.30 -45.33 -18.45
C ARG A 3 25.00 -43.89 -18.88
N PRO A 4 23.76 -43.39 -18.72
CA PRO A 4 23.46 -41.99 -18.97
C PRO A 4 24.36 -41.13 -18.08
N LYS A 5 25.14 -40.24 -18.68
CA LYS A 5 25.85 -39.18 -17.95
C LYS A 5 24.80 -38.41 -17.17
N ALA A 6 25.01 -38.24 -15.87
CA ALA A 6 24.23 -37.34 -15.03
C ALA A 6 24.36 -35.92 -15.60
N ARG A 7 23.43 -35.54 -16.48
CA ARG A 7 23.18 -34.15 -16.84
C ARG A 7 22.47 -33.55 -15.64
N THR A 8 23.03 -32.51 -15.06
CA THR A 8 22.30 -31.68 -14.10
C THR A 8 21.23 -30.94 -14.92
N PRO A 9 19.94 -31.24 -14.77
CA PRO A 9 18.90 -30.56 -15.52
C PRO A 9 18.85 -29.12 -14.99
N ARG A 10 19.22 -28.15 -15.82
CA ARG A 10 18.84 -26.76 -15.53
C ARG A 10 17.34 -26.68 -15.82
N ARG A 11 16.55 -26.45 -14.79
CA ARG A 11 15.10 -26.37 -14.85
C ARG A 11 14.74 -25.15 -15.71
N HIS A 12 14.00 -25.34 -16.80
CA HIS A 12 13.71 -24.29 -17.79
C HIS A 12 13.28 -22.96 -17.14
N TRP A 13 12.34 -23.04 -16.19
CA TRP A 13 11.77 -21.90 -15.49
C TRP A 13 12.75 -21.11 -14.61
N GLU A 14 13.83 -21.74 -14.14
CA GLU A 14 14.87 -21.06 -13.36
C GLU A 14 15.75 -20.14 -14.23
N THR A 15 15.72 -20.34 -15.55
CA THR A 15 16.52 -19.53 -16.49
C THR A 15 15.88 -18.18 -16.84
N LEU A 16 14.58 -18.01 -16.55
CA LEU A 16 13.86 -16.77 -16.81
C LEU A 16 14.18 -15.71 -15.74
N SER A 17 14.40 -14.47 -16.20
CA SER A 17 14.41 -13.30 -15.31
C SER A 17 13.02 -13.03 -14.74
N ASP A 18 12.93 -12.21 -13.68
CA ASP A 18 11.63 -11.83 -13.09
C ASP A 18 10.72 -11.13 -14.12
N ASP A 19 11.28 -10.25 -14.95
CA ASP A 19 10.53 -9.54 -16.00
C ASP A 19 10.03 -10.51 -17.07
N GLN A 20 10.90 -11.41 -17.54
CA GLN A 20 10.52 -12.45 -18.51
C GLN A 20 9.42 -13.35 -17.94
N LEU A 21 9.54 -13.75 -16.68
CA LEU A 21 8.55 -14.59 -16.03
C LEU A 21 7.21 -13.86 -15.87
N LEU A 22 7.21 -12.56 -15.55
CA LEU A 22 5.99 -11.75 -15.46
C LEU A 22 5.25 -11.64 -16.81
N ASP A 23 6.01 -11.52 -17.90
CA ASP A 23 5.50 -11.43 -19.27
C ASP A 23 5.12 -12.79 -19.87
N THR A 24 5.48 -13.90 -19.21
CA THR A 24 5.19 -15.25 -19.71
C THR A 24 3.75 -15.67 -19.43
N GLU A 25 3.07 -16.15 -20.46
CA GLU A 25 1.77 -16.82 -20.32
C GLU A 25 2.00 -18.26 -19.85
N LEU A 26 1.46 -18.62 -18.68
CA LEU A 26 1.60 -19.96 -18.07
C LEU A 26 0.31 -20.80 -18.24
N MET A 27 -0.80 -20.17 -18.61
CA MET A 27 -2.10 -20.81 -18.79
C MET A 27 -2.56 -20.64 -20.23
N THR A 28 -3.24 -21.64 -20.80
CA THR A 28 -3.87 -21.51 -22.11
C THR A 28 -5.30 -22.04 -22.05
N ASP A 29 -6.23 -21.33 -22.68
CA ASP A 29 -7.61 -21.77 -22.88
C ASP A 29 -7.81 -22.47 -24.24
N ASP A 30 -6.78 -22.43 -25.10
CA ASP A 30 -6.80 -23.05 -26.42
C ASP A 30 -5.53 -23.84 -26.75
N PRO A 31 -5.27 -24.94 -26.02
CA PRO A 31 -4.05 -25.72 -26.17
C PRO A 31 -3.91 -26.39 -27.55
N GLU A 32 -5.02 -26.65 -28.25
CA GLU A 32 -5.03 -27.31 -29.57
C GLU A 32 -4.60 -26.39 -30.72
N SER A 33 -4.72 -25.07 -30.55
CA SER A 33 -4.31 -24.07 -31.54
C SER A 33 -2.84 -23.65 -31.42
N LEU A 34 -2.11 -24.19 -30.44
CA LEU A 34 -0.70 -23.85 -30.25
C LEU A 34 0.14 -24.34 -31.44
N PRO A 35 1.06 -23.50 -31.96
CA PRO A 35 1.90 -23.91 -33.07
C PRO A 35 2.83 -25.06 -32.66
N TYR A 36 3.16 -25.92 -33.62
CA TYR A 36 4.03 -27.10 -33.43
C TYR A 36 3.45 -28.16 -32.48
N LEU A 37 2.13 -28.19 -32.30
CA LEU A 37 1.47 -29.27 -31.58
C LEU A 37 1.54 -30.57 -32.38
N VAL A 38 1.98 -31.64 -31.73
CA VAL A 38 2.01 -33.00 -32.25
C VAL A 38 1.13 -33.92 -31.42
N TYR A 39 0.57 -34.94 -32.08
CA TYR A 39 -0.35 -35.91 -31.49
C TYR A 39 0.31 -37.24 -31.13
N GLU A 40 1.62 -37.35 -31.37
CA GLU A 40 2.46 -38.50 -31.00
C GLU A 40 3.66 -38.03 -30.16
N LEU A 41 4.25 -38.94 -29.37
CA LEU A 41 5.31 -38.57 -28.45
C LEU A 41 6.57 -38.14 -29.23
N PRO A 42 7.10 -36.92 -29.04
CA PRO A 42 8.25 -36.46 -29.83
C PRO A 42 9.50 -37.30 -29.59
N ALA A 43 10.17 -37.70 -30.68
CA ALA A 43 11.45 -38.40 -30.65
C ALA A 43 12.59 -37.49 -30.14
N GLY A 44 13.72 -38.08 -29.74
CA GLY A 44 14.94 -37.37 -29.31
C GLY A 44 15.23 -37.46 -27.80
N ASP A 45 16.44 -37.00 -27.43
CA ASP A 45 17.00 -37.12 -26.07
C ASP A 45 16.79 -35.86 -25.21
N GLU A 46 16.06 -34.88 -25.73
CA GLU A 46 15.73 -33.65 -25.00
C GLU A 46 14.76 -33.95 -23.86
N GLU A 47 14.99 -33.31 -22.71
CA GLU A 47 14.11 -33.46 -21.56
C GLU A 47 12.86 -32.60 -21.76
N PRO A 48 11.65 -33.18 -21.68
CA PRO A 48 10.43 -32.41 -21.80
C PRO A 48 10.20 -31.57 -20.54
N TYR A 49 9.50 -30.45 -20.67
CA TYR A 49 9.04 -29.64 -19.53
C TYR A 49 7.60 -29.20 -19.74
N VAL A 50 6.90 -28.87 -18.65
CA VAL A 50 5.56 -28.26 -18.72
C VAL A 50 5.73 -26.81 -19.18
N GLU A 51 5.16 -26.47 -20.33
CA GLU A 51 5.16 -25.10 -20.88
C GLU A 51 3.88 -24.34 -20.49
N TYR A 52 2.72 -25.00 -20.58
CA TYR A 52 1.42 -24.43 -20.21
C TYR A 52 0.58 -25.39 -19.39
N LYS A 53 -0.34 -24.84 -18.60
CA LYS A 53 -1.44 -25.57 -17.97
C LYS A 53 -2.78 -25.13 -18.57
N TYR A 54 -3.70 -26.07 -18.76
CA TYR A 54 -5.06 -25.78 -19.22
C TYR A 54 -6.10 -26.43 -18.30
N ASP A 55 -7.22 -25.75 -18.09
CA ASP A 55 -8.38 -26.27 -17.35
C ASP A 55 -9.69 -25.77 -18.00
N LEU A 56 -10.24 -26.61 -18.86
CA LEU A 56 -11.41 -26.36 -19.70
C LEU A 56 -12.67 -27.05 -19.14
N ARG A 57 -12.63 -27.61 -17.92
CA ARG A 57 -13.76 -28.36 -17.32
C ARG A 57 -15.03 -27.54 -17.13
N LYS A 58 -14.92 -26.20 -17.13
CA LYS A 58 -16.05 -25.25 -17.04
C LYS A 58 -16.47 -24.70 -18.39
N SER A 59 -15.86 -25.16 -19.48
CA SER A 59 -16.21 -24.75 -20.84
C SER A 59 -17.20 -25.72 -21.46
N GLU A 60 -17.85 -25.30 -22.55
CA GLU A 60 -18.69 -26.17 -23.39
C GLU A 60 -17.87 -26.98 -24.41
N ARG A 61 -16.54 -27.02 -24.28
CA ARG A 61 -15.65 -27.70 -25.24
C ARG A 61 -15.78 -29.22 -25.14
N GLU A 62 -15.64 -29.86 -26.30
CA GLU A 62 -15.50 -31.30 -26.38
C GLU A 62 -14.16 -31.74 -25.78
N MET A 63 -14.14 -32.96 -25.23
CA MET A 63 -12.92 -33.51 -24.65
C MET A 63 -11.99 -34.02 -25.76
N PHE A 64 -10.70 -33.71 -25.65
CA PHE A 64 -9.70 -34.15 -26.61
C PHE A 64 -8.78 -35.23 -26.03
N SER A 65 -8.14 -35.98 -26.93
CA SER A 65 -7.21 -37.05 -26.59
C SER A 65 -5.81 -36.49 -26.30
N CYS A 66 -5.13 -37.08 -25.32
CA CYS A 66 -3.72 -36.80 -25.08
C CYS A 66 -2.81 -37.65 -25.98
N VAL A 67 -1.52 -37.31 -26.02
CA VAL A 67 -0.50 -38.03 -26.79
C VAL A 67 -0.38 -39.53 -26.44
N HIS A 68 -0.86 -39.91 -25.25
CA HIS A 68 -0.80 -41.28 -24.74
C HIS A 68 -2.08 -42.10 -25.00
N GLY A 69 -2.96 -41.63 -25.88
CA GLY A 69 -4.10 -42.39 -26.39
C GLY A 69 -5.43 -42.11 -25.70
N HIS A 70 -6.25 -43.16 -25.57
CA HIS A 70 -7.73 -43.17 -25.50
C HIS A 70 -8.42 -42.39 -24.37
N HIS A 71 -7.67 -41.80 -23.43
CA HIS A 71 -8.27 -40.98 -22.39
C HIS A 71 -8.57 -39.57 -22.92
N GLN A 72 -9.81 -39.16 -22.71
CA GLN A 72 -10.31 -37.84 -23.03
C GLN A 72 -10.13 -36.91 -21.83
N HIS A 73 -9.67 -35.68 -22.09
CA HIS A 73 -9.35 -34.72 -21.04
C HIS A 73 -9.85 -33.32 -21.37
N LEU A 74 -10.25 -32.60 -20.32
CA LEU A 74 -10.47 -31.15 -20.35
C LEU A 74 -9.47 -30.39 -19.47
N ALA A 75 -8.60 -31.10 -18.75
CA ALA A 75 -7.58 -30.48 -17.92
C ALA A 75 -6.27 -31.26 -17.99
N GLY A 76 -5.16 -30.53 -18.03
CA GLY A 76 -3.85 -31.12 -18.21
C GLY A 76 -2.79 -30.07 -18.52
N PHE A 77 -1.78 -30.51 -19.25
CA PHE A 77 -0.57 -29.75 -19.51
C PHE A 77 -0.18 -29.82 -20.97
N VAL A 78 0.39 -28.73 -21.45
CA VAL A 78 1.15 -28.70 -22.70
C VAL A 78 2.60 -28.91 -22.33
N MET A 79 3.15 -30.03 -22.77
CA MET A 79 4.57 -30.34 -22.59
C MET A 79 5.33 -29.88 -23.83
N ARG A 80 6.54 -29.35 -23.64
CA ARG A 80 7.44 -28.97 -24.72
C ARG A 80 8.72 -29.80 -24.68
N LYS A 81 9.11 -30.31 -25.85
CA LYS A 81 10.35 -31.05 -26.07
C LYS A 81 10.97 -30.60 -27.39
N GLY A 82 12.06 -29.84 -27.29
CA GLY A 82 12.63 -29.13 -28.43
C GLY A 82 11.66 -28.09 -28.99
N GLU A 83 11.36 -28.21 -30.28
CA GLU A 83 10.36 -27.38 -30.97
C GLU A 83 8.93 -27.93 -30.90
N SER A 84 8.77 -29.20 -30.50
CA SER A 84 7.49 -29.88 -30.49
C SER A 84 6.73 -29.66 -29.19
N ARG A 85 5.42 -29.46 -29.30
CA ARG A 85 4.47 -29.41 -28.18
C ARG A 85 3.56 -30.62 -28.22
N PHE A 86 3.14 -31.12 -27.06
CA PHE A 86 2.18 -32.23 -26.99
C PHE A 86 1.31 -32.14 -25.74
N LEU A 87 0.07 -32.61 -25.85
CA LEU A 87 -0.91 -32.54 -24.77
C LEU A 87 -0.81 -33.78 -23.89
N VAL A 88 -0.80 -33.55 -22.58
CA VAL A 88 -0.86 -34.62 -21.57
C VAL A 88 -1.96 -34.30 -20.59
N GLY A 89 -3.00 -35.13 -20.57
CA GLY A 89 -4.07 -35.01 -19.59
C GLY A 89 -3.57 -35.30 -18.18
N TRP A 90 -4.12 -34.59 -17.18
CA TRP A 90 -3.68 -34.70 -15.78
C TRP A 90 -3.60 -36.14 -15.27
N ILE A 91 -4.59 -36.97 -15.60
CA ILE A 91 -4.65 -38.39 -15.18
C ILE A 91 -3.55 -39.21 -15.87
N CYS A 92 -3.44 -39.09 -17.19
CA CYS A 92 -2.41 -39.79 -17.97
C CYS A 92 -1.01 -39.41 -17.51
N ALA A 93 -0.80 -38.15 -17.18
CA ALA A 93 0.49 -37.65 -16.75
C ALA A 93 0.97 -38.36 -15.48
N LYS A 94 0.10 -38.44 -14.46
CA LYS A 94 0.40 -39.12 -13.20
C LYS A 94 0.62 -40.63 -13.38
N THR A 95 -0.19 -41.29 -14.20
CA THR A 95 -0.11 -42.75 -14.40
C THR A 95 1.12 -43.16 -15.20
N ILE A 96 1.53 -42.36 -16.20
CA ILE A 96 2.56 -42.75 -17.16
C ILE A 96 3.95 -42.26 -16.74
N TYR A 97 4.04 -41.03 -16.25
CA TYR A 97 5.33 -40.42 -15.91
C TYR A 97 5.68 -40.53 -14.42
N GLY A 98 4.73 -40.87 -13.55
CA GLY A 98 4.99 -41.17 -12.12
C GLY A 98 5.79 -40.09 -11.40
N GLU A 99 6.89 -40.47 -10.75
CA GLU A 99 7.78 -39.56 -10.01
C GLU A 99 8.43 -38.48 -10.89
N ASP A 100 8.66 -38.75 -12.17
CA ASP A 100 9.22 -37.74 -13.09
C ASP A 100 8.18 -36.68 -13.43
N PHE A 101 6.89 -37.03 -13.41
CA PHE A 101 5.82 -36.05 -13.56
C PHE A 101 5.80 -35.04 -12.42
N GLU A 102 5.96 -35.52 -11.19
CA GLU A 102 5.97 -34.67 -10.00
C GLU A 102 7.10 -33.64 -10.08
N LYS A 103 8.26 -34.02 -10.62
CA LYS A 103 9.39 -33.11 -10.86
C LYS A 103 9.03 -32.04 -11.91
N TYR A 104 8.45 -32.44 -13.05
CA TYR A 104 8.06 -31.49 -14.10
C TYR A 104 7.00 -30.50 -13.62
N THR A 105 6.02 -30.96 -12.85
CA THR A 105 5.00 -30.08 -12.27
C THR A 105 5.55 -29.23 -11.14
N ALA A 106 6.48 -29.73 -10.32
CA ALA A 106 7.07 -28.94 -9.24
C ALA A 106 7.81 -27.70 -9.75
N ASP A 107 8.55 -27.82 -10.85
CA ASP A 107 9.27 -26.70 -11.45
C ASP A 107 8.31 -25.65 -12.03
N PHE A 108 7.26 -26.11 -12.70
CA PHE A 108 6.23 -25.25 -13.24
C PHE A 108 5.40 -24.57 -12.13
N ASP A 109 4.98 -25.32 -11.11
CA ASP A 109 4.22 -24.79 -9.98
C ASP A 109 5.06 -23.78 -9.17
N ALA A 110 6.37 -23.99 -9.07
CA ALA A 110 7.30 -23.00 -8.52
C ALA A 110 7.35 -21.73 -9.38
N ALA A 111 7.37 -21.85 -10.70
CA ALA A 111 7.33 -20.72 -11.63
C ALA A 111 6.03 -19.93 -11.51
N VAL A 112 4.87 -20.61 -11.47
CA VAL A 112 3.55 -20.01 -11.23
C VAL A 112 3.54 -19.25 -9.89
N SER A 113 4.00 -19.91 -8.82
CA SER A 113 4.05 -19.30 -7.49
C SER A 113 4.95 -18.07 -7.45
N ARG A 114 6.11 -18.11 -8.14
CA ARG A 114 7.03 -16.97 -8.27
C ARG A 114 6.40 -15.84 -9.10
N GLN A 115 5.71 -16.14 -10.20
CA GLN A 115 5.00 -15.14 -11.01
C GLN A 115 3.90 -14.44 -10.21
N GLU A 116 3.07 -15.18 -9.47
CA GLU A 116 2.04 -14.61 -8.59
C GLU A 116 2.63 -13.75 -7.47
N ALA A 117 3.74 -14.19 -6.88
CA ALA A 117 4.50 -13.42 -5.91
C ALA A 117 5.01 -12.08 -6.50
N LEU A 118 5.61 -12.12 -7.70
CA LEU A 118 6.10 -10.95 -8.41
C LEU A 118 4.98 -9.96 -8.72
N ARG A 119 3.82 -10.45 -9.20
CA ARG A 119 2.64 -9.62 -9.48
C ARG A 119 2.15 -8.88 -8.23
N ARG A 120 2.04 -9.56 -7.09
CA ARG A 120 1.64 -8.93 -5.82
C ARG A 120 2.62 -7.86 -5.36
N VAL A 121 3.93 -8.10 -5.50
CA VAL A 121 4.96 -7.09 -5.19
C VAL A 121 4.83 -5.88 -6.12
N LEU A 122 4.60 -6.10 -7.41
CA LEU A 122 4.42 -5.05 -8.40
C LEU A 122 3.19 -4.19 -8.12
N GLU A 123 2.04 -4.81 -7.80
CA GLU A 123 0.80 -4.11 -7.41
C GLU A 123 1.04 -3.14 -6.25
N ILE A 124 1.74 -3.58 -5.19
CA ILE A 124 2.09 -2.72 -4.06
C ILE A 124 3.04 -1.60 -4.50
N LYS A 125 4.06 -1.89 -5.32
CA LYS A 125 4.99 -0.86 -5.82
C LYS A 125 4.27 0.23 -6.59
N VAL A 126 3.34 -0.15 -7.48
CA VAL A 126 2.51 0.78 -8.26
C VAL A 126 1.65 1.65 -7.35
N ALA A 127 1.08 1.08 -6.28
CA ALA A 127 0.28 1.84 -5.32
C ALA A 127 1.10 2.86 -4.51
N ILE A 128 2.34 2.51 -4.14
CA ILE A 128 3.18 3.35 -3.26
C ILE A 128 3.71 4.58 -4.00
N HIS A 129 4.06 4.45 -5.28
CA HIS A 129 4.79 5.50 -5.98
C HIS A 129 4.06 6.86 -5.98
N PRO A 130 2.78 6.96 -6.42
CA PRO A 130 2.02 8.22 -6.35
C PRO A 130 1.83 8.71 -4.91
N PHE A 131 1.73 7.80 -3.95
CA PHE A 131 1.55 8.17 -2.54
C PHE A 131 2.81 8.81 -1.95
N VAL A 132 4.00 8.35 -2.32
CA VAL A 132 5.27 8.97 -1.89
C VAL A 132 5.46 10.35 -2.50
N GLU A 133 5.09 10.55 -3.77
CA GLU A 133 5.08 11.89 -4.37
C GLU A 133 4.15 12.85 -3.61
N TYR A 134 2.96 12.37 -3.23
CA TYR A 134 2.04 13.13 -2.39
C TYR A 134 2.66 13.50 -1.03
N LEU A 135 3.33 12.56 -0.35
CA LEU A 135 4.00 12.86 0.93
C LEU A 135 5.16 13.86 0.76
N ASN A 136 5.91 13.77 -0.35
CA ASN A 136 6.95 14.75 -0.67
C ASN A 136 6.36 16.15 -0.89
N ALA A 137 5.21 16.25 -1.59
CA ALA A 137 4.50 17.51 -1.76
C ALA A 137 4.10 18.13 -0.41
N ILE A 138 3.57 17.33 0.52
CA ILE A 138 3.27 17.78 1.89
C ILE A 138 4.53 18.29 2.59
N SER A 139 5.63 17.54 2.53
CA SER A 139 6.91 17.91 3.15
C SER A 139 7.43 19.28 2.67
N SER A 140 7.25 19.57 1.38
CA SER A 140 7.67 20.83 0.75
C SER A 140 6.69 21.98 0.95
N SER A 141 5.49 21.72 1.46
CA SER A 141 4.45 22.72 1.62
C SER A 141 4.67 23.64 2.83
N GLU A 142 3.96 24.78 2.86
CA GLU A 142 4.03 25.74 3.96
C GLU A 142 3.22 25.31 5.20
N VAL A 143 2.49 24.18 5.14
CA VAL A 143 1.51 23.77 6.16
C VAL A 143 2.12 23.62 7.56
N PHE A 144 3.29 22.98 7.68
CA PHE A 144 3.96 22.79 8.96
C PHE A 144 4.47 24.10 9.56
N ARG A 145 4.93 25.02 8.71
CA ARG A 145 5.39 26.35 9.14
C ARG A 145 4.22 27.18 9.66
N HIS A 146 3.07 27.12 8.97
CA HIS A 146 1.86 27.79 9.44
C HIS A 146 1.35 27.20 10.76
N PHE A 147 1.32 25.87 10.88
CA PHE A 147 0.98 25.18 12.13
C PHE A 147 1.88 25.64 13.28
N ASN A 148 3.21 25.55 13.11
CA ASN A 148 4.18 25.93 14.14
C ASN A 148 4.12 27.42 14.46
N ARG A 149 3.82 28.28 13.48
CA ARG A 149 3.64 29.72 13.70
C ARG A 149 2.45 30.00 14.62
N VAL A 150 1.28 29.44 14.32
CA VAL A 150 0.07 29.64 15.14
C VAL A 150 0.31 29.11 16.55
N ARG A 151 0.89 27.91 16.65
CA ARG A 151 1.26 27.29 17.92
C ARG A 151 2.20 28.17 18.74
N GLY A 152 3.32 28.62 18.15
CA GLY A 152 4.29 29.48 18.85
C GLY A 152 3.73 30.84 19.21
N GLN A 153 2.82 31.40 18.40
CA GLN A 153 2.09 32.62 18.77
C GLN A 153 1.18 32.39 19.97
N LEU A 154 0.45 31.27 20.03
CA LEU A 154 -0.39 30.94 21.18
C LEU A 154 0.45 30.76 22.45
N GLU A 155 1.53 29.99 22.36
CA GLU A 155 2.44 29.72 23.48
C GLU A 155 3.06 31.01 24.05
N THR A 156 3.54 31.91 23.18
CA THR A 156 4.24 33.12 23.61
C THR A 156 3.31 34.29 23.96
N GLN A 157 2.23 34.47 23.20
CA GLN A 157 1.38 35.66 23.28
C GLN A 157 0.09 35.44 24.06
N MET A 158 -0.39 34.19 24.13
CA MET A 158 -1.63 33.81 24.82
C MET A 158 -1.43 32.53 25.65
N PRO A 159 -0.45 32.49 26.57
CA PRO A 159 -0.03 31.27 27.26
C PRO A 159 -1.18 30.59 28.00
N TRP A 160 -2.10 31.35 28.61
CA TRP A 160 -3.26 30.79 29.28
C TRP A 160 -4.14 29.96 28.32
N VAL A 161 -4.37 30.46 27.10
CA VAL A 161 -5.13 29.74 26.07
C VAL A 161 -4.35 28.49 25.67
N PHE A 162 -3.05 28.60 25.45
CA PHE A 162 -2.20 27.46 25.10
C PHE A 162 -2.25 26.35 26.16
N ASP A 163 -2.10 26.70 27.44
CA ASP A 163 -2.07 25.73 28.54
C ASP A 163 -3.45 25.11 28.82
N THR A 164 -4.53 25.88 28.64
CA THR A 164 -5.89 25.45 29.03
C THR A 164 -6.64 24.72 27.90
N LEU A 165 -6.31 25.02 26.65
CA LEU A 165 -7.06 24.50 25.49
C LEU A 165 -7.09 22.97 25.40
N PRO A 166 -5.99 22.22 25.65
CA PRO A 166 -6.04 20.76 25.60
C PRO A 166 -6.98 20.14 26.65
N ALA A 167 -7.02 20.73 27.84
CA ALA A 167 -7.92 20.31 28.91
C ALA A 167 -9.38 20.62 28.55
N ALA A 168 -9.65 21.84 28.07
CA ALA A 168 -10.97 22.26 27.61
C ALA A 168 -11.47 21.39 26.43
N ALA A 169 -10.62 21.08 25.46
CA ALA A 169 -10.94 20.21 24.34
C ALA A 169 -11.24 18.76 24.74
N SER A 170 -10.82 18.36 25.94
CA SER A 170 -11.12 17.04 26.51
C SER A 170 -12.44 17.02 27.29
N MET A 171 -13.05 18.19 27.55
CA MET A 171 -14.37 18.30 28.14
C MET A 171 -15.45 18.12 27.07
N ASP A 172 -16.64 17.67 27.47
CA ASP A 172 -17.74 17.37 26.53
C ASP A 172 -18.17 18.62 25.73
N ARG A 173 -18.38 18.44 24.42
CA ARG A 173 -18.90 19.48 23.51
C ARG A 173 -20.22 20.07 23.98
N HIS A 174 -21.05 19.30 24.70
CA HIS A 174 -22.31 19.79 25.27
C HIS A 174 -22.09 20.85 26.37
N ILE A 175 -20.92 20.84 27.03
CA ILE A 175 -20.57 21.77 28.11
C ILE A 175 -20.05 23.09 27.53
N ILE A 176 -19.25 23.00 26.46
CA ILE A 176 -18.55 24.15 25.87
C ILE A 176 -19.30 24.75 24.66
N GLY A 177 -20.20 23.98 24.04
CA GLY A 177 -20.99 24.38 22.86
C GLY A 177 -20.22 24.35 21.54
N ALA A 178 -18.97 23.88 21.53
CA ALA A 178 -18.13 23.78 20.33
C ALA A 178 -17.08 22.67 20.45
N SER A 179 -16.60 22.17 19.30
CA SER A 179 -15.39 21.35 19.28
C SER A 179 -14.16 22.24 19.35
N LEU A 180 -13.27 21.98 20.30
CA LEU A 180 -11.99 22.68 20.42
C LEU A 180 -10.84 21.80 19.91
N PRO A 181 -9.79 22.40 19.33
CA PRO A 181 -8.61 21.65 18.90
C PRO A 181 -7.83 21.14 20.11
N LYS A 182 -7.50 19.85 20.11
CA LYS A 182 -6.89 19.16 21.26
C LYS A 182 -5.36 19.14 21.19
N ARG A 183 -4.81 18.95 20.00
CA ARG A 183 -3.38 18.73 19.73
C ARG A 183 -2.64 20.01 19.39
N LEU A 184 -3.31 21.03 18.82
CA LEU A 184 -2.67 22.30 18.44
C LEU A 184 -1.79 22.87 19.56
N CYS A 185 -2.26 22.81 20.81
CA CYS A 185 -1.56 23.30 22.00
C CYS A 185 -0.96 22.19 22.91
N ALA A 186 -0.85 20.94 22.44
CA ALA A 186 -0.34 19.85 23.27
C ALA A 186 1.18 20.01 23.57
N PRO A 187 1.64 20.06 24.84
CA PRO A 187 3.04 20.31 25.20
C PRO A 187 3.92 19.09 24.90
N SER A 188 4.59 19.07 23.74
CA SER A 188 5.54 18.07 23.19
C SER A 188 5.27 17.72 21.73
N LEU A 189 4.17 18.20 21.15
CA LEU A 189 3.84 17.90 19.77
C LEU A 189 4.81 18.59 18.81
N ASP A 190 5.55 17.78 18.04
CA ASP A 190 6.29 18.21 16.85
C ASP A 190 5.80 17.42 15.64
N VAL A 191 4.77 17.96 14.99
CA VAL A 191 4.13 17.34 13.83
C VAL A 191 5.12 17.17 12.66
N ARG A 192 6.10 18.08 12.52
CA ARG A 192 7.09 18.01 11.44
C ARG A 192 8.07 16.88 11.69
N GLN A 193 8.51 16.70 12.93
CA GLN A 193 9.36 15.57 13.29
C GLN A 193 8.61 14.23 13.15
N GLU A 194 7.35 14.15 13.58
CA GLU A 194 6.51 12.97 13.38
C GLU A 194 6.35 12.62 11.90
N PHE A 195 6.12 13.63 11.05
CA PHE A 195 6.04 13.45 9.60
C PHE A 195 7.37 13.00 9.00
N SER A 196 8.49 13.54 9.47
CA SER A 196 9.82 13.14 9.01
C SER A 196 10.13 11.67 9.36
N ARG A 197 9.72 11.21 10.56
CA ARG A 197 9.81 9.80 10.95
C ARG A 197 8.92 8.92 10.06
N LEU A 198 7.71 9.37 9.77
CA LEU A 198 6.79 8.68 8.85
C LEU A 198 7.41 8.51 7.46
N MET A 199 8.05 9.54 6.92
CA MET A 199 8.76 9.48 5.64
C MET A 199 9.90 8.46 5.66
N ALA A 200 10.71 8.43 6.73
CA ALA A 200 11.77 7.44 6.88
C ALA A 200 11.22 6.00 6.96
N ASP A 201 10.10 5.81 7.66
CA ASP A 201 9.45 4.50 7.75
C ASP A 201 8.89 4.02 6.41
N PHE A 202 8.36 4.94 5.59
CA PHE A 202 7.93 4.67 4.21
C PHE A 202 9.12 4.27 3.33
N ALA A 203 10.22 5.01 3.37
CA ALA A 203 11.43 4.70 2.61
C ALA A 203 11.99 3.31 3.00
N ALA A 204 12.04 2.99 4.29
CA ALA A 204 12.47 1.67 4.75
C ALA A 204 11.56 0.53 4.24
N ALA A 205 10.24 0.78 4.18
CA ALA A 205 9.29 -0.20 3.66
C ALA A 205 9.39 -0.35 2.13
N GLN A 206 9.70 0.73 1.40
CA GLN A 206 10.03 0.66 -0.04
C GLN A 206 11.31 -0.14 -0.30
N ILE A 207 12.37 0.06 0.48
CA ILE A 207 13.61 -0.72 0.36
C ILE A 207 13.33 -2.22 0.54
N THR A 208 12.46 -2.56 1.50
CA THR A 208 12.07 -3.96 1.73
C THR A 208 11.36 -4.56 0.51
N LEU A 209 10.52 -3.78 -0.18
CA LEU A 209 9.85 -4.18 -1.42
C LEU A 209 10.77 -4.22 -2.64
N ALA A 210 11.85 -3.43 -2.63
CA ALA A 210 12.85 -3.39 -3.68
C ALA A 210 13.90 -4.50 -3.56
N GLY A 211 13.94 -5.22 -2.43
CA GLY A 211 14.81 -6.38 -2.23
C GLY A 211 14.41 -7.61 -3.07
N GLU A 212 14.98 -8.77 -2.74
CA GLU A 212 14.69 -10.02 -3.44
C GLU A 212 13.17 -10.31 -3.46
N PRO A 213 12.56 -10.47 -4.64
CA PRO A 213 11.11 -10.54 -4.77
C PRO A 213 10.49 -11.74 -4.05
N GLU A 214 11.18 -12.88 -3.96
CA GLU A 214 10.70 -14.04 -3.19
C GLU A 214 10.64 -13.74 -1.68
N LYS A 215 11.64 -13.02 -1.15
CA LYS A 215 11.62 -12.58 0.25
C LYS A 215 10.53 -11.53 0.48
N ALA A 216 10.37 -10.59 -0.45
CA ALA A 216 9.31 -9.58 -0.38
C ALA A 216 7.92 -10.21 -0.43
N ALA A 217 7.71 -11.23 -1.27
CA ALA A 217 6.46 -11.96 -1.37
C ALA A 217 6.12 -12.75 -0.09
N LYS A 218 7.11 -13.41 0.52
CA LYS A 218 6.92 -14.05 1.84
C LYS A 218 6.52 -13.06 2.94
N LEU A 219 6.95 -11.81 2.81
CA LEU A 219 6.65 -10.72 3.75
C LEU A 219 5.49 -9.83 3.30
N ILE A 220 4.78 -10.16 2.22
CA ILE A 220 3.82 -9.25 1.58
C ILE A 220 2.72 -8.80 2.54
N GLY A 221 2.20 -9.72 3.35
CA GLY A 221 1.19 -9.42 4.37
C GLY A 221 1.72 -8.49 5.47
N ALA A 222 2.96 -8.71 5.93
CA ALA A 222 3.60 -7.85 6.92
C ALA A 222 3.90 -6.45 6.35
N ILE A 223 4.36 -6.37 5.10
CA ILE A 223 4.60 -5.12 4.40
C ILE A 223 3.29 -4.35 4.23
N ARG A 224 2.22 -5.02 3.76
CA ARG A 224 0.90 -4.42 3.62
C ARG A 224 0.40 -3.87 4.96
N SER A 225 0.46 -4.65 6.03
CA SER A 225 0.04 -4.21 7.37
C SER A 225 0.86 -3.01 7.85
N LYS A 226 2.17 -3.00 7.61
CA LYS A 226 3.03 -1.84 7.88
C LYS A 226 2.58 -0.61 7.10
N MET A 227 2.30 -0.74 5.80
CA MET A 227 1.82 0.36 4.95
C MET A 227 0.46 0.89 5.40
N GLU A 228 -0.47 0.03 5.79
CA GLU A 228 -1.77 0.43 6.37
C GLU A 228 -1.58 1.22 7.68
N GLY A 229 -0.65 0.79 8.53
CA GLY A 229 -0.25 1.52 9.74
C GLY A 229 0.32 2.91 9.44
N LEU A 230 1.17 3.02 8.41
CA LEU A 230 1.71 4.30 7.96
C LEU A 230 0.64 5.21 7.34
N ALA A 231 -0.33 4.65 6.62
CA ALA A 231 -1.49 5.38 6.11
C ALA A 231 -2.34 5.96 7.27
N LYS A 232 -2.59 5.17 8.32
CA LYS A 232 -3.27 5.64 9.55
C LYS A 232 -2.50 6.76 10.25
N ARG A 233 -1.17 6.67 10.32
CA ARG A 233 -0.33 7.74 10.89
C ARG A 233 -0.37 9.01 10.04
N THR A 234 -0.38 8.88 8.71
CA THR A 234 -0.55 10.02 7.79
C THR A 234 -1.87 10.72 8.07
N GLU A 235 -2.96 9.97 8.20
CA GLU A 235 -4.28 10.52 8.55
C GLU A 235 -4.26 11.29 9.88
N ALA A 236 -3.66 10.72 10.92
CA ALA A 236 -3.55 11.37 12.22
C ALA A 236 -2.76 12.69 12.16
N ILE A 237 -1.71 12.76 11.33
CA ILE A 237 -0.97 14.00 11.08
C ILE A 237 -1.86 15.03 10.36
N LEU A 238 -2.60 14.64 9.33
CA LEU A 238 -3.52 15.53 8.62
C LEU A 238 -4.65 16.03 9.52
N ASP A 239 -5.21 15.17 10.37
CA ASP A 239 -6.18 15.56 11.40
C ASP A 239 -5.60 16.56 12.38
N THR A 240 -4.32 16.44 12.72
CA THR A 240 -3.62 17.37 13.61
C THR A 240 -3.39 18.72 12.92
N LEU A 241 -2.96 18.72 11.66
CA LEU A 241 -2.79 19.95 10.89
C LEU A 241 -4.11 20.70 10.70
N ARG A 242 -5.23 19.98 10.50
CA ARG A 242 -6.58 20.55 10.40
C ARG A 242 -6.98 21.35 11.63
N GLU A 243 -6.42 21.07 12.79
CA GLU A 243 -6.75 21.79 14.02
C GLU A 243 -6.45 23.29 13.95
N VAL A 244 -5.60 23.74 13.01
CA VAL A 244 -5.44 25.17 12.71
C VAL A 244 -6.74 25.77 12.16
N GLU A 245 -7.37 25.13 11.18
CA GLU A 245 -8.67 25.54 10.66
C GLU A 245 -9.76 25.43 11.73
N ASP A 246 -9.77 24.33 12.50
CA ASP A 246 -10.75 24.11 13.57
C ASP A 246 -10.63 25.20 14.65
N PHE A 247 -9.41 25.61 15.00
CA PHE A 247 -9.16 26.70 15.95
C PHE A 247 -9.80 28.02 15.52
N PHE A 248 -9.70 28.38 14.23
CA PHE A 248 -10.21 29.64 13.70
C PHE A 248 -11.69 29.60 13.32
N GLN A 249 -12.40 28.48 13.55
CA GLN A 249 -13.84 28.43 13.36
C GLN A 249 -14.54 29.40 14.33
N PRO A 250 -15.59 30.14 13.89
CA PRO A 250 -16.28 31.12 14.73
C PRO A 250 -16.76 30.56 16.07
N ALA A 251 -17.30 29.33 16.07
CA ALA A 251 -17.77 28.67 17.28
C ALA A 251 -16.63 28.34 18.27
N ALA A 252 -15.49 27.87 17.76
CA ALA A 252 -14.31 27.58 18.58
C ALA A 252 -13.72 28.86 19.18
N LEU A 253 -13.56 29.91 18.37
CA LEU A 253 -13.09 31.22 18.84
C LEU A 253 -14.01 31.81 19.91
N ALA A 254 -15.33 31.74 19.72
CA ALA A 254 -16.31 32.21 20.69
C ALA A 254 -16.22 31.44 22.02
N ALA A 255 -16.14 30.12 21.95
CA ALA A 255 -15.97 29.25 23.12
C ALA A 255 -14.67 29.54 23.88
N ILE A 256 -13.55 29.70 23.17
CA ILE A 256 -12.25 30.06 23.76
C ILE A 256 -12.32 31.44 24.43
N CYS A 257 -12.91 32.43 23.77
CA CYS A 257 -13.07 33.77 24.35
C CYS A 257 -13.92 33.74 25.63
N LYS A 258 -15.03 32.99 25.62
CA LYS A 258 -15.89 32.82 26.79
C LYS A 258 -15.08 32.25 27.96
N LEU A 259 -14.43 31.11 27.75
CA LEU A 259 -13.65 30.43 28.77
C LEU A 259 -12.51 31.31 29.31
N ALA A 260 -11.79 31.99 28.43
CA ALA A 260 -10.67 32.85 28.80
C ALA A 260 -11.11 34.09 29.59
N ASN A 261 -12.24 34.70 29.20
CA ASN A 261 -12.81 35.83 29.93
C ASN A 261 -13.39 35.43 31.29
N GLU A 262 -13.80 34.18 31.47
CA GLU A 262 -14.27 33.64 32.75
C GLU A 262 -13.11 33.24 33.69
N HIS A 263 -11.98 32.75 33.16
CA HIS A 263 -10.99 32.03 33.96
C HIS A 263 -9.52 32.52 33.92
N ASP A 264 -9.05 33.29 32.93
CA ASP A 264 -7.64 33.76 32.89
C ASP A 264 -7.39 34.88 33.92
N ASN A 265 -8.00 36.06 33.70
CA ASN A 265 -8.09 37.17 34.64
C ASN A 265 -8.94 38.31 34.04
N ALA A 266 -10.26 38.25 34.23
CA ALA A 266 -11.22 39.17 33.59
C ALA A 266 -10.95 40.68 33.83
N LYS A 267 -10.23 41.02 34.91
CA LYS A 267 -9.93 42.43 35.26
C LYS A 267 -8.73 43.01 34.51
N ARG A 268 -7.84 42.16 33.96
CA ARG A 268 -6.60 42.61 33.29
C ARG A 268 -6.54 42.22 31.82
N ARG A 269 -7.27 41.20 31.40
CA ARG A 269 -7.25 40.69 30.04
C ARG A 269 -8.67 40.49 29.53
N LYS A 270 -8.90 40.90 28.28
CA LYS A 270 -10.15 40.66 27.58
C LYS A 270 -9.88 40.03 26.22
N TYR A 271 -10.48 38.87 25.99
CA TYR A 271 -10.41 38.10 24.77
C TYR A 271 -11.59 38.43 23.86
N GLU A 272 -11.32 38.67 22.58
CA GLU A 272 -12.30 39.01 21.55
C GLU A 272 -12.06 38.15 20.30
N ALA A 273 -13.13 37.50 19.83
CA ALA A 273 -13.14 36.78 18.56
C ALA A 273 -13.39 37.75 17.40
N GLY A 274 -12.53 37.72 16.40
CA GLY A 274 -12.73 38.39 15.12
C GLY A 274 -12.94 37.37 14.00
N LEU A 275 -13.10 37.86 12.77
CA LEU A 275 -13.12 36.98 11.59
C LEU A 275 -11.76 36.28 11.47
N LEU A 276 -11.75 34.96 11.66
CA LEU A 276 -10.55 34.11 11.63
C LEU A 276 -9.39 34.63 12.51
N SER A 277 -9.73 35.22 13.66
CA SER A 277 -8.73 35.82 14.55
C SER A 277 -9.15 35.80 16.01
N LEU A 278 -8.14 35.69 16.89
CA LEU A 278 -8.28 35.80 18.33
C LEU A 278 -7.47 37.01 18.79
N SER A 279 -8.08 37.93 19.51
CA SER A 279 -7.41 39.09 20.11
C SER A 279 -7.43 39.03 21.62
N CYS A 280 -6.33 39.37 22.27
CA CYS A 280 -6.25 39.60 23.70
C CYS A 280 -5.83 41.06 23.95
N LYS A 281 -6.68 41.80 24.66
CA LYS A 281 -6.39 43.17 25.11
C LYS A 281 -5.90 43.11 26.55
N ARG A 282 -4.72 43.67 26.81
CA ARG A 282 -4.11 43.80 28.13
C ARG A 282 -3.71 45.25 28.35
N GLU A 283 -4.41 45.95 29.24
CA GLU A 283 -4.17 47.38 29.51
C GLU A 283 -4.17 48.23 28.22
N ARG A 284 -2.99 48.66 27.73
CA ARG A 284 -2.82 49.44 26.48
C ARG A 284 -2.33 48.61 25.29
N GLU A 285 -1.96 47.35 25.51
CA GLU A 285 -1.46 46.46 24.48
C GLU A 285 -2.57 45.56 23.94
N LYS A 286 -2.59 45.36 22.62
CA LYS A 286 -3.49 44.43 21.96
C LYS A 286 -2.66 43.47 21.13
N THR A 287 -2.81 42.18 21.41
CA THR A 287 -2.18 41.12 20.63
C THR A 287 -3.24 40.36 19.86
N THR A 288 -3.00 40.12 18.57
CA THR A 288 -3.94 39.42 17.69
C THR A 288 -3.24 38.31 16.94
N ILE A 289 -3.79 37.11 17.06
CA ILE A 289 -3.40 35.93 16.29
C ILE A 289 -4.45 35.76 15.19
N THR A 290 -4.00 35.56 13.95
CA THR A 290 -4.86 35.46 12.77
C THR A 290 -4.57 34.15 12.03
N MET A 291 -5.58 33.64 11.32
CA MET A 291 -5.38 32.51 10.42
C MET A 291 -4.29 32.87 9.40
N PRO A 292 -3.26 32.03 9.22
CA PRO A 292 -2.20 32.32 8.26
C PRO A 292 -2.77 32.45 6.84
N LYS A 293 -2.37 33.52 6.14
CA LYS A 293 -2.74 33.71 4.73
C LYS A 293 -2.16 32.56 3.90
N GLY A 294 -2.99 31.94 3.06
CA GLY A 294 -2.59 30.82 2.23
C GLY A 294 -2.43 29.50 2.98
N PHE A 295 -2.94 29.39 4.22
CA PHE A 295 -3.06 28.07 4.85
C PHE A 295 -3.99 27.19 4.03
N GLU A 296 -3.46 26.05 3.58
CA GLU A 296 -4.21 25.04 2.84
C GLU A 296 -3.86 23.66 3.39
N LEU A 297 -4.89 22.88 3.69
CA LEU A 297 -4.69 21.49 4.11
C LEU A 297 -4.43 20.59 2.91
N PRO A 298 -3.47 19.65 3.03
CA PRO A 298 -3.28 18.63 2.01
C PRO A 298 -4.55 17.80 1.78
N SER A 299 -4.87 17.54 0.51
CA SER A 299 -6.02 16.73 0.12
C SER A 299 -5.92 15.30 0.63
N ARG A 300 -7.03 14.74 1.14
CA ARG A 300 -7.09 13.33 1.57
C ARG A 300 -7.20 12.31 0.44
N ARG A 301 -7.51 12.75 -0.79
CA ARG A 301 -7.78 11.83 -1.91
C ARG A 301 -6.63 10.85 -2.20
N PRO A 302 -5.34 11.26 -2.21
CA PRO A 302 -4.24 10.32 -2.44
C PRO A 302 -4.11 9.28 -1.33
N LEU A 303 -4.44 9.62 -0.08
CA LEU A 303 -4.45 8.68 1.05
C LEU A 303 -5.59 7.65 0.91
N GLU A 304 -6.77 8.07 0.47
CA GLU A 304 -7.90 7.18 0.22
C GLU A 304 -7.61 6.24 -0.95
N ALA A 305 -7.05 6.76 -2.05
CA ALA A 305 -6.62 5.96 -3.19
C ALA A 305 -5.56 4.93 -2.79
N PHE A 306 -4.57 5.34 -2.00
CA PHE A 306 -3.55 4.42 -1.48
C PHE A 306 -4.14 3.30 -0.63
N ARG A 307 -5.06 3.62 0.29
CA ARG A 307 -5.77 2.62 1.10
C ARG A 307 -6.60 1.66 0.25
N SER A 308 -7.31 2.17 -0.74
CA SER A 308 -8.11 1.35 -1.65
C SER A 308 -7.22 0.41 -2.47
N ALA A 309 -6.07 0.88 -2.94
CA ALA A 309 -5.10 0.05 -3.65
C ALA A 309 -4.55 -1.06 -2.75
N LEU A 310 -4.14 -0.75 -1.52
CA LEU A 310 -3.66 -1.75 -0.56
C LEU A 310 -4.72 -2.80 -0.21
N ALA A 311 -5.99 -2.40 -0.10
CA ALA A 311 -7.08 -3.32 0.18
C ALA A 311 -7.34 -4.31 -0.97
N GLY A 312 -7.06 -3.89 -2.21
CA GLY A 312 -7.19 -4.73 -3.42
C GLY A 312 -6.09 -5.78 -3.58
N VAL A 313 -4.94 -5.61 -2.91
CA VAL A 313 -3.82 -6.57 -2.99
C VAL A 313 -4.21 -7.85 -2.26
N LYS A 314 -4.33 -8.94 -3.01
CA LYS A 314 -4.57 -10.29 -2.48
C LYS A 314 -3.32 -10.74 -1.73
N VAL A 315 -3.47 -11.02 -0.43
CA VAL A 315 -2.40 -11.59 0.42
C VAL A 315 -2.52 -13.11 0.39
#